data_AF-A0A8I0MEH9-F1
#
_entry.id   AF-A0A8I0MEH9-F1
#
_cell.length_a   1.000
_cell.length_b   1.000
_cell.length_c   1.000
_cell.angle_alpha   90.00
_cell.angle_beta   90.00
_cell.angle_gamma   90.00
#
_symmetry.space_group_name_H-M   'P 1'
#
loop_
_entity.id
_entity.type
_entity.pdbx_description
1 polymer ?
#
loop_
_entity_poly.entity_id
_entity_poly.type
_entity_poly.pdbx_seq_one_letter_code
_entity_poly.pdbx_strand_id
1 'polypeptide(L)'
;MAFGVQSIDRQVLKNNVVGLAKAAKVFSIPTTITTVETGSFSGHTYPELLAVFPENDILERTSMNSWDDQNVRDALARNAA
;
A
#
# COMPACT_ATOMS: atom_id res chain seq x y z
N MET A 1 -2.22 -4.65 7.74
CA MET A 1 -2.49 -6.01 7.23
C MET A 1 -1.28 -6.89 7.46
N ALA A 2 -1.45 -8.00 8.15
CA ALA A 2 -0.47 -9.08 8.25
C ALA A 2 -1.20 -10.38 8.58
N PHE A 3 -0.92 -11.44 7.83
CA PHE A 3 -1.53 -12.76 8.03
C PHE A 3 -0.84 -13.54 9.17
N GLY A 4 -1.42 -14.67 9.56
CA GLY A 4 -0.91 -15.50 10.65
C GLY A 4 0.40 -16.25 10.32
N VAL A 5 0.67 -16.49 9.04
CA VAL A 5 1.94 -17.09 8.58
C VAL A 5 2.99 -16.00 8.41
N GLN A 6 4.19 -16.24 8.95
CA GLN A 6 5.23 -15.24 9.03
C GLN A 6 6.56 -15.75 8.46
N SER A 7 7.17 -14.97 7.56
CA SER A 7 8.54 -15.18 7.06
C SER A 7 9.57 -14.19 7.63
N ILE A 8 9.10 -13.10 8.26
CA ILE A 8 9.90 -12.03 8.86
C ILE A 8 9.18 -11.48 10.10
N ASP A 9 9.93 -11.05 11.13
CA ASP A 9 9.35 -10.38 12.30
C ASP A 9 8.38 -9.24 11.92
N ARG A 10 7.20 -9.21 12.56
CA ARG A 10 6.11 -8.28 12.23
C ARG A 10 6.49 -6.82 12.49
N GLN A 11 7.26 -6.56 13.54
CA GLN A 11 7.71 -5.21 13.84
C GLN A 11 8.74 -4.75 12.82
N VAL A 12 9.67 -5.63 12.43
CA VAL A 12 10.64 -5.35 11.36
C VAL A 12 9.93 -5.09 10.02
N LEU A 13 8.95 -5.93 9.65
CA LEU A 13 8.15 -5.74 8.44
C LEU A 13 7.47 -4.36 8.42
N LYS A 14 6.78 -3.99 9.51
CA LYS A 14 6.11 -2.70 9.62
C LYS A 14 7.10 -1.54 9.50
N ASN A 15 8.22 -1.61 10.23
CA ASN A 15 9.25 -0.57 10.21
C ASN A 15 9.85 -0.39 8.82
N ASN A 16 10.15 -1.48 8.11
CA ASN A 16 10.71 -1.44 6.75
C ASN A 16 9.72 -0.81 5.77
N VAL A 17 8.44 -1.19 5.81
CA VAL A 17 7.40 -0.65 4.93
C VAL A 17 7.17 0.85 5.18
N VAL A 18 7.06 1.27 6.45
CA VAL A 18 6.90 2.68 6.81
C VAL A 18 8.16 3.49 6.49
N GLY A 19 9.35 2.91 6.69
CA GLY A 19 10.62 3.53 6.32
C GLY A 19 10.74 3.77 4.82
N LEU A 20 10.38 2.79 4.00
CA LEU A 20 10.34 2.92 2.55
C LEU A 20 9.36 4.01 2.11
N ALA A 21 8.16 4.06 2.69
CA ALA A 21 7.17 5.08 2.39
C ALA A 21 7.67 6.49 2.74
N LYS A 22 8.32 6.67 3.89
CA LYS A 22 8.94 7.95 4.28
C LYS A 22 10.05 8.35 3.32
N ALA A 23 10.90 7.41 2.90
CA ALA A 23 11.94 7.68 1.92
C ALA A 23 11.34 8.12 0.58
N ALA A 24 10.34 7.41 0.07
CA ALA A 24 9.63 7.77 -1.16
C ALA A 24 9.06 9.19 -1.09
N LYS A 25 8.46 9.57 0.04
CA LYS A 25 7.97 10.94 0.27
C LYS A 25 9.08 11.99 0.25
N VAL A 26 10.22 11.72 0.91
CA VAL A 26 11.36 12.66 0.96
C VAL A 26 11.95 12.91 -0.43
N PHE A 27 11.99 11.88 -1.28
CA PHE A 27 12.52 11.97 -2.64
C PHE A 27 11.45 12.31 -3.69
N SER A 28 10.23 12.66 -3.27
CA SER A 28 9.11 12.98 -4.16
C SER A 28 8.82 11.90 -5.20
N ILE A 29 8.97 10.63 -4.82
CA ILE A 29 8.67 9.49 -5.69
C ILE A 29 7.14 9.33 -5.78
N PRO A 30 6.58 9.28 -7.01
CA PRO A 30 5.16 8.99 -7.19
C PRO A 30 4.77 7.70 -6.51
N THR A 31 3.78 7.76 -5.62
CA THR A 31 3.39 6.64 -4.75
C THR A 31 1.91 6.36 -4.88
N THR A 32 1.57 5.09 -5.17
CA THR A 32 0.19 4.59 -5.22
C THR A 32 -0.03 3.61 -4.07
N ILE A 33 -1.13 3.76 -3.32
CA ILE A 33 -1.50 2.86 -2.22
C ILE A 33 -2.71 2.05 -2.66
N THR A 34 -2.63 0.72 -2.53
CA THR A 34 -3.73 -0.20 -2.81
C THR A 34 -3.90 -1.19 -1.66
N THR A 35 -5.14 -1.59 -1.41
CA THR A 35 -5.55 -2.58 -0.42
C THR A 35 -6.48 -3.59 -1.06
N VAL A 36 -6.54 -4.81 -0.53
CA VAL A 36 -7.40 -5.88 -1.07
C VAL A 36 -8.28 -6.43 0.02
N GLU A 37 -9.59 -6.50 -0.21
CA GLU A 37 -10.56 -7.10 0.73
C GLU A 37 -10.44 -6.56 2.17
N THR A 38 -10.30 -5.23 2.31
CA THR A 38 -10.06 -4.53 3.58
C THR A 38 -11.17 -4.78 4.60
N GLY A 39 -12.43 -4.72 4.16
CA GLY A 39 -13.60 -4.93 5.02
C GLY A 39 -13.95 -6.40 5.28
N SER A 40 -13.18 -7.33 4.71
CA SER A 40 -13.46 -8.77 4.73
C SER A 40 -12.21 -9.54 5.15
N PHE A 41 -11.54 -10.20 4.20
CA PHE A 41 -10.51 -11.20 4.49
C PHE A 41 -9.18 -10.61 4.98
N SER A 42 -8.72 -9.50 4.42
CA SER A 42 -7.34 -9.07 4.62
C SER A 42 -7.17 -8.04 5.74
N GLY A 43 -8.24 -7.32 6.08
CA GLY A 43 -8.23 -6.28 7.10
C GLY A 43 -7.48 -5.01 6.69
N HIS A 44 -7.58 -3.99 7.53
CA HIS A 44 -6.98 -2.68 7.27
C HIS A 44 -5.44 -2.71 7.19
N THR A 45 -4.88 -1.87 6.31
CA THR A 45 -3.43 -1.63 6.25
C THR A 45 -2.94 -0.86 7.49
N TYR A 46 -1.62 -0.69 7.63
CA TYR A 46 -1.04 -0.04 8.80
C TYR A 46 -1.40 1.45 8.85
N PRO A 47 -1.98 1.97 9.95
CA PRO A 47 -2.30 3.40 10.06
C PRO A 47 -1.03 4.27 9.98
N GLU A 48 0.12 3.76 10.44
CA GLU A 48 1.39 4.47 10.35
C GLU A 48 1.87 4.65 8.91
N LEU A 49 1.50 3.74 7.99
CA LEU A 49 1.78 3.89 6.56
C LEU A 49 0.90 4.99 5.96
N LEU A 50 -0.39 4.99 6.29
CA LEU A 50 -1.35 5.99 5.80
C LEU A 50 -1.01 7.40 6.31
N ALA A 51 -0.50 7.52 7.53
CA ALA A 51 -0.05 8.79 8.08
C ALA A 51 1.12 9.43 7.31
N VAL A 52 1.89 8.64 6.53
CA VAL A 52 2.93 9.19 5.64
C VAL A 52 2.29 9.91 4.45
N PHE A 53 1.18 9.39 3.93
CA PHE A 53 0.47 9.89 2.75
C PHE A 53 -1.02 10.11 3.05
N PRO A 54 -1.38 11.08 3.91
CA PRO A 54 -2.76 11.26 4.38
C PRO A 54 -3.72 11.73 3.27
N GLU A 55 -3.19 12.29 2.19
CA GLU A 55 -3.96 12.81 1.06
C GLU A 55 -4.06 11.81 -0.10
N ASN A 56 -3.39 10.66 -0.02
CA ASN A 56 -3.44 9.65 -1.07
C ASN A 56 -4.75 8.87 -1.00
N ASP A 57 -5.39 8.70 -2.16
CA ASP A 57 -6.48 7.74 -2.32
C ASP A 57 -5.97 6.32 -2.03
N ILE A 58 -6.76 5.56 -1.28
CA ILE A 58 -6.54 4.13 -1.05
C ILE A 58 -7.35 3.37 -2.09
N LEU A 59 -6.66 2.73 -3.04
CA LEU A 59 -7.30 1.96 -4.09
C LEU A 59 -7.67 0.56 -3.59
N GLU A 60 -8.92 0.42 -3.18
CA GLU A 60 -9.50 -0.86 -2.76
C GLU A 60 -9.80 -1.75 -3.97
N ARG A 61 -9.28 -2.98 -3.94
CA ARG A 61 -9.45 -4.00 -4.99
C ARG A 61 -9.99 -5.31 -4.42
N THR A 62 -10.52 -6.16 -5.29
CA THR A 62 -11.01 -7.51 -4.96
C THR A 62 -10.10 -8.61 -5.52
N SER A 63 -9.45 -8.37 -6.67
CA SER A 63 -8.45 -9.31 -7.21
C SER A 63 -7.16 -9.28 -6.38
N MET A 64 -6.55 -10.45 -6.18
CA MET A 64 -5.23 -10.59 -5.57
C MET A 64 -4.12 -9.99 -6.43
N ASN A 65 -4.28 -9.98 -7.75
CA ASN A 65 -3.37 -9.30 -8.65
C ASN A 65 -3.83 -7.83 -8.84
N SER A 66 -3.01 -6.88 -8.40
CA SER A 66 -3.33 -5.46 -8.51
C SER A 66 -3.41 -4.97 -9.95
N TRP A 67 -2.80 -5.67 -10.91
CA TRP A 67 -2.81 -5.28 -12.32
C TRP A 67 -4.18 -5.49 -12.99
N ASP A 68 -5.03 -6.36 -12.43
CA ASP A 68 -6.37 -6.60 -12.98
C ASP A 68 -7.29 -5.40 -12.73
N ASP A 69 -7.00 -4.59 -11.70
CA ASP A 69 -7.78 -3.43 -11.32
C ASP A 69 -7.49 -2.24 -12.25
N GLN A 70 -8.55 -1.68 -12.86
CA GLN A 70 -8.42 -0.55 -13.78
C GLN A 70 -8.01 0.73 -13.05
N ASN A 71 -8.54 0.99 -11.84
CA ASN A 71 -8.21 2.19 -11.08
C ASN A 71 -6.72 2.20 -10.69
N VAL A 72 -6.16 1.03 -10.37
CA VAL A 72 -4.72 0.88 -10.12
C VAL A 72 -3.91 1.22 -11.37
N ARG A 73 -4.28 0.66 -12.53
CA ARG A 73 -3.58 0.94 -13.80
C ARG A 73 -3.67 2.41 -14.19
N ASP A 74 -4.83 3.03 -14.04
CA ASP A 74 -5.03 4.45 -14.33
C ASP A 74 -4.20 5.33 -13.39
N ALA A 75 -4.15 5.00 -12.10
CA ALA A 75 -3.33 5.71 -11.11
C ALA A 75 -1.84 5.63 -11.42
N LEU A 76 -1.36 4.48 -11.90
CA LEU A 76 0.03 4.31 -12.35
C LEU A 76 0.29 5.09 -13.64
N ALA A 77 -0.62 5.03 -14.62
CA ALA A 77 -0.48 5.73 -15.89
C ALA A 77 -0.38 7.25 -15.75
N ARG A 78 -1.05 7.86 -14.74
CA ARG A 78 -0.90 9.29 -14.42
C ARG A 78 0.54 9.71 -14.09
N ASN A 79 1.38 8.76 -13.67
CA ASN A 79 2.77 8.98 -13.29
C ASN A 79 3.75 8.33 -14.28
N ALA A 80 3.26 7.72 -15.35
CA ALA A 80 4.10 7.16 -16.42
C ALA A 80 4.55 8.31 -17.35
N ALA A 81 5.87 8.47 -17.49
CA ALA A 81 6.48 9.42 -18.42
C ALA A 81 6.39 8.93 -19.87
#